data_AF-A0A6A5S9Q5-F1
#
_entry.id   AF-A0A6A5S9Q5-F1
#
_cell.length_a   1.000
_cell.length_b   1.000
_cell.length_c   1.000
_cell.angle_alpha   90.00
_cell.angle_beta   90.00
_cell.angle_gamma   90.00
#
_symmetry.space_group_name_H-M   'P 1'
#
loop_
_entity.id
_entity.type
_entity.pdbx_description
1 polymer ?
#
loop_
_entity_poly.entity_id
_entity_poly.type
_entity_poly.pdbx_seq_one_letter_code
_entity_poly.pdbx_strand_id
1 'polypeptide(L)'
;MTTNNQTQAGLSTSKTTVSVTLRADGKNWKDWIKQLTNYAAAEGAFRVLDSVACPTFDNSNTKYDQIALLSPVLSADMTQQQICAAWSTAEDTNKLLCPYNKDLQRCKEDNQRAHKQWVSRDA
;
A
#
# COMPACT_ATOMS: atom_id res chain seq x y z
N MET A 1 15.95 -25.26 -44.53
CA MET A 1 16.38 -24.58 -43.30
C MET A 1 15.16 -23.93 -42.70
N THR A 2 14.77 -24.40 -41.52
CA THR A 2 13.58 -23.94 -40.79
C THR A 2 14.06 -22.95 -39.72
N THR A 3 13.55 -21.73 -39.72
CA THR A 3 13.74 -20.77 -38.62
C THR A 3 12.38 -20.38 -38.07
N ASN A 4 12.12 -20.86 -36.85
CA ASN A 4 11.03 -20.46 -35.98
C ASN A 4 11.36 -19.08 -35.38
N ASN A 5 10.45 -18.11 -35.54
CA ASN A 5 10.42 -16.92 -34.70
C ASN A 5 9.17 -17.00 -33.83
N GLN A 6 9.36 -17.40 -32.57
CA GLN A 6 8.43 -17.04 -31.50
C GLN A 6 8.62 -15.56 -31.21
N THR A 7 7.59 -14.75 -31.44
CA THR A 7 7.54 -13.40 -30.88
C THR A 7 6.42 -13.34 -29.86
N GLN A 8 6.88 -13.03 -28.65
CA GLN A 8 6.24 -12.85 -27.37
C GLN A 8 4.98 -11.99 -27.43
N ALA A 9 3.94 -12.41 -26.71
CA ALA A 9 2.68 -11.69 -26.56
C ALA A 9 2.91 -10.29 -25.95
N GLY A 10 2.71 -9.25 -26.75
CA GLY A 10 2.55 -7.88 -26.25
C GLY A 10 1.09 -7.66 -25.88
N LEU A 11 0.81 -7.41 -24.60
CA LEU A 11 -0.45 -6.80 -24.18
C LEU A 11 -0.61 -5.49 -24.96
N SER A 12 -1.55 -5.45 -25.89
CA SER A 12 -1.95 -4.23 -26.57
C SER A 12 -2.79 -3.39 -25.60
N THR A 13 -2.15 -2.54 -24.81
CA THR A 13 -2.84 -1.39 -24.22
C THR A 13 -3.15 -0.44 -25.37
N SER A 14 -4.39 -0.50 -25.85
CA SER A 14 -4.89 0.41 -26.87
C SER A 14 -4.84 1.85 -26.32
N LYS A 15 -3.75 2.57 -26.58
CA LYS A 15 -3.69 4.02 -26.35
C LYS A 15 -4.59 4.71 -27.36
N THR A 16 -5.87 4.85 -27.01
CA THR A 16 -6.80 5.71 -27.73
C THR A 16 -6.31 7.14 -27.60
N THR A 17 -5.56 7.61 -28.61
CA THR A 17 -5.10 9.00 -28.66
C THR A 17 -6.25 9.85 -29.18
N VAL A 18 -6.92 10.55 -28.27
CA VAL A 18 -7.96 11.53 -28.62
C VAL A 18 -7.29 12.87 -28.89
N SER A 19 -7.23 13.27 -30.15
CA SER A 19 -6.74 14.60 -30.54
C SER A 19 -7.94 15.53 -30.77
N VAL A 20 -8.13 16.51 -29.88
CA VAL A 20 -9.16 17.55 -30.02
C VAL A 20 -8.52 18.81 -30.58
N THR A 21 -8.96 19.26 -31.75
CA THR A 21 -8.51 20.54 -32.34
C THR A 21 -9.42 21.66 -31.83
N LEU A 22 -8.86 22.67 -31.18
CA LEU A 22 -9.61 23.73 -30.50
C LEU A 22 -9.50 25.08 -31.24
N ARG A 23 -10.58 25.88 -31.17
CA ARG A 23 -10.51 27.34 -31.40
C ARG A 23 -10.07 28.02 -30.11
N ALA A 24 -9.17 28.99 -30.21
CA ALA A 24 -8.45 29.62 -29.10
C ALA A 24 -9.27 30.69 -28.34
N ASP A 25 -10.59 30.57 -28.26
CA ASP A 25 -11.47 31.62 -27.72
C ASP A 25 -11.86 31.43 -26.24
N GLY A 26 -11.44 30.34 -25.58
CA GLY A 26 -11.52 30.14 -24.13
C GLY A 26 -12.95 29.99 -23.55
N LYS A 27 -14.00 30.04 -24.38
CA LYS A 27 -15.40 30.02 -23.94
C LYS A 27 -15.91 28.65 -23.49
N ASN A 28 -15.17 27.58 -23.78
CA ASN A 28 -15.61 26.20 -23.55
C ASN A 28 -15.02 25.55 -22.29
N TRP A 29 -14.46 26.32 -21.36
CA TRP A 29 -13.76 25.78 -20.18
C TRP A 29 -14.66 24.93 -19.27
N LYS A 30 -15.96 25.22 -19.19
CA LYS A 30 -16.93 24.40 -18.44
C LYS A 30 -17.15 23.04 -19.11
N ASP A 31 -17.22 23.02 -20.43
CA ASP A 31 -17.34 21.79 -21.21
C ASP A 31 -16.04 20.97 -21.15
N TRP A 32 -14.89 21.64 -21.05
CA TRP A 32 -13.59 21.00 -20.84
C TRP A 32 -13.53 20.22 -19.51
N ILE A 33 -13.94 20.84 -18.40
CA ILE A 33 -14.00 20.16 -17.09
C ILE A 33 -14.96 18.98 -17.16
N LYS A 34 -16.13 19.15 -17.79
CA LYS A 34 -17.12 18.08 -17.92
C LYS A 34 -16.59 16.88 -18.72
N GLN A 35 -15.86 17.12 -19.81
CA GLN A 35 -15.27 16.05 -20.63
C GLN A 35 -14.15 15.31 -19.88
N LEU A 36 -13.27 16.03 -19.17
CA LEU A 36 -12.24 15.44 -18.32
C LEU A 36 -12.85 14.59 -17.20
N THR A 37 -13.86 15.10 -16.51
CA THR A 37 -14.58 14.38 -15.46
C THR A 37 -15.26 13.12 -16.00
N ASN A 38 -15.90 13.19 -17.17
CA ASN A 38 -16.53 12.03 -17.79
C ASN A 38 -15.51 10.97 -18.23
N TYR A 39 -14.36 11.39 -18.76
CA TYR A 39 -13.28 10.48 -19.13
C TYR A 39 -12.70 9.81 -17.88
N ALA A 40 -12.43 10.60 -16.82
CA ALA A 40 -11.98 10.07 -15.54
C ALA A 40 -13.03 9.15 -14.87
N ALA A 41 -14.32 9.37 -15.11
CA ALA A 41 -15.38 8.46 -14.70
C ALA A 41 -15.32 7.13 -15.44
N ALA A 42 -15.18 7.18 -16.77
CA ALA A 42 -15.15 6.01 -17.63
C ALA A 42 -13.92 5.14 -17.38
N GLU A 43 -12.76 5.76 -17.15
CA GLU A 43 -11.48 5.09 -16.89
C GLU A 43 -11.23 4.84 -15.39
N GLY A 44 -12.17 5.20 -14.49
CA GLY A 44 -11.96 5.06 -13.04
C GLY A 44 -10.83 5.94 -12.45
N ALA A 45 -10.40 6.96 -13.20
CA ALA A 45 -9.29 7.87 -12.91
C ALA A 45 -9.70 9.16 -12.17
N PHE A 46 -10.89 9.23 -11.57
CA PHE A 46 -11.37 10.42 -10.83
C PHE A 46 -10.35 10.99 -9.82
N ARG A 47 -9.59 10.12 -9.15
CA ARG A 47 -8.59 10.54 -8.16
C ARG A 47 -7.33 11.18 -8.76
N VAL A 48 -7.12 11.05 -10.07
CA VAL A 48 -6.10 11.81 -10.84
C VAL A 48 -6.53 13.27 -10.95
N LEU A 49 -7.83 13.54 -11.09
CA LEU A 49 -8.38 14.91 -11.05
C LEU A 49 -8.32 15.50 -9.65
N ASP A 50 -8.55 14.69 -8.62
CA ASP A 50 -8.50 15.12 -7.22
C ASP A 50 -7.06 15.31 -6.69
N SER A 51 -6.03 15.15 -7.53
CA SER A 51 -4.61 15.27 -7.16
C SER A 51 -4.21 14.39 -5.96
N VAL A 52 -4.88 13.25 -5.76
CA VAL A 52 -4.58 12.37 -4.64
C VAL A 52 -3.27 11.65 -4.92
N ALA A 53 -2.25 11.98 -4.13
CA ALA A 53 -0.92 11.37 -4.22
C ALA A 53 -1.00 9.84 -4.14
N CYS A 54 -0.13 9.16 -4.89
CA CYS A 54 0.05 7.72 -4.77
C CYS A 54 0.42 7.36 -3.33
N PRO A 55 -0.30 6.44 -2.66
CA PRO A 55 0.05 5.99 -1.32
C PRO A 55 1.45 5.37 -1.34
N THR A 56 2.41 5.98 -0.67
CA THR A 56 3.77 5.41 -0.60
C THR A 56 3.76 4.17 0.29
N PHE A 57 4.09 3.01 -0.27
CA PHE A 57 4.32 1.78 0.48
C PHE A 57 5.79 1.36 0.34
N ASP A 58 6.48 1.30 1.47
CA ASP A 58 7.82 0.76 1.57
C ASP A 58 7.83 -0.36 2.62
N ASN A 59 8.16 -1.57 2.18
CA ASN A 59 8.17 -2.76 3.01
C ASN A 59 9.31 -2.77 4.04
N SER A 60 10.35 -1.96 3.81
CA SER A 60 11.52 -1.81 4.70
C SER A 60 11.37 -0.67 5.71
N ASN A 61 10.22 0.01 5.72
CA ASN A 61 9.99 1.12 6.62
C ASN A 61 9.86 0.64 8.08
N THR A 62 10.68 1.21 8.94
CA THR A 62 10.78 0.86 10.37
C THR A 62 9.49 1.10 11.16
N LYS A 63 8.56 1.89 10.62
CA LYS A 63 7.23 2.10 11.25
C LYS A 63 6.38 0.82 11.33
N TYR A 64 6.78 -0.25 10.64
CA TYR A 64 6.11 -1.54 10.70
C TYR A 64 6.90 -2.58 11.52
N ASP A 65 8.02 -2.20 12.12
CA ASP A 65 8.87 -3.11 12.88
C ASP A 65 8.15 -3.55 14.16
N GLN A 66 7.98 -4.86 14.29
CA GLN A 66 7.36 -5.44 15.48
C GLN A 66 8.36 -5.47 16.63
N ILE A 67 7.87 -5.21 17.84
CA ILE A 67 8.69 -5.29 19.05
C ILE A 67 8.82 -6.76 19.44
N ALA A 68 10.06 -7.21 19.70
CA ALA A 68 10.32 -8.57 20.18
C ALA A 68 9.60 -8.82 21.52
N LEU A 69 8.91 -9.95 21.62
CA LEU A 69 8.30 -10.36 22.88
C LEU A 69 9.39 -10.70 23.90
N LEU A 70 9.15 -10.31 25.15
CA LEU A 70 10.09 -10.53 26.23
C LEU A 70 10.02 -11.98 26.71
N SER A 71 11.18 -12.55 26.98
CA SER A 71 11.32 -13.75 27.79
C SER A 71 11.87 -13.35 29.16
N PRO A 72 11.43 -13.97 30.25
CA PRO A 72 11.93 -13.65 31.58
C PRO A 72 13.42 -13.96 31.66
N VAL A 73 14.20 -13.03 32.18
CA VAL A 73 15.63 -13.21 32.44
C VAL A 73 15.76 -13.92 33.78
N LEU A 74 16.24 -15.16 33.76
CA LEU A 74 16.40 -16.00 34.95
C LEU A 74 17.88 -16.16 35.29
N SER A 75 18.19 -16.19 36.59
CA SER A 75 19.53 -16.49 37.12
C SER A 75 19.47 -17.69 38.06
N ALA A 76 20.58 -18.43 38.18
CA ALA A 76 20.69 -19.64 39.01
C ALA A 76 20.44 -19.38 40.50
N ASP A 77 20.72 -18.16 40.97
CA ASP A 77 20.59 -17.76 42.37
C ASP A 77 19.18 -17.26 42.73
N MET A 78 18.24 -17.26 41.78
CA MET A 78 16.88 -16.75 42.03
C MET A 78 16.06 -17.72 42.88
N THR A 79 15.33 -17.16 43.84
CA THR A 79 14.30 -17.91 44.56
C THR A 79 13.09 -18.17 43.66
N GLN A 80 12.30 -19.20 44.00
CA GLN A 80 11.07 -19.52 43.26
C GLN A 80 10.13 -18.32 43.12
N GLN A 81 10.03 -17.46 44.15
CA GLN A 81 9.21 -16.25 44.12
C GLN A 81 9.72 -15.23 43.10
N GLN A 82 11.04 -15.06 42.99
CA GLN A 82 11.65 -14.16 42.02
C GLN A 82 11.47 -14.68 40.58
N ILE A 83 11.55 -16.00 40.39
CA ILE A 83 11.26 -16.63 39.09
C ILE A 83 9.82 -16.36 38.68
N CYS A 84 8.85 -16.61 39.57
CA CYS A 84 7.43 -16.34 39.30
C CYS A 84 7.18 -14.86 38.97
N ALA A 85 7.78 -13.94 39.73
CA ALA A 85 7.65 -12.50 39.47
C ALA A 85 8.23 -12.08 38.11
N ALA A 86 9.37 -12.65 37.71
CA ALA A 86 9.96 -12.40 36.39
C ALA A 86 9.06 -12.89 35.25
N TRP A 87 8.44 -14.07 35.41
CA TRP A 87 7.45 -14.60 34.48
C TRP A 87 6.23 -13.70 34.37
N SER A 88 5.62 -13.31 35.49
CA SER A 88 4.45 -12.42 35.48
C SER A 88 4.76 -11.07 34.82
N THR A 89 5.93 -10.49 35.11
CA THR A 89 6.34 -9.20 34.51
C THR A 89 6.50 -9.33 32.99
N ALA A 90 7.14 -10.41 32.51
CA ALA A 90 7.29 -10.66 31.08
C ALA A 90 5.92 -10.90 30.41
N GLU A 91 5.04 -11.66 31.06
CA GLU A 91 3.69 -11.93 30.58
C GLU A 91 2.86 -10.64 30.46
N ASP A 92 2.85 -9.81 31.50
CA ASP A 92 2.08 -8.57 31.51
C ASP A 92 2.58 -7.57 30.47
N THR A 93 3.89 -7.51 30.25
CA THR A 93 4.46 -6.71 29.17
C THR A 93 4.05 -7.27 27.81
N ASN A 94 4.13 -8.59 27.62
CA ASN A 94 3.75 -9.23 26.36
C ASN A 94 2.25 -9.08 26.04
N LYS A 95 1.37 -9.03 27.05
CA LYS A 95 -0.06 -8.72 26.87
C LYS A 95 -0.28 -7.37 26.19
N LEU A 96 0.60 -6.39 26.41
CA LEU A 96 0.55 -5.08 25.76
C LEU A 96 1.23 -5.08 24.39
N LEU A 97 2.35 -5.78 24.25
CA LEU A 97 3.10 -5.83 22.98
C LEU A 97 2.37 -6.62 21.89
N CYS A 98 1.65 -7.70 22.25
CA CYS A 98 0.91 -8.52 21.29
C CYS A 98 -0.13 -7.74 20.47
N PRO A 99 -1.09 -7.01 21.06
CA PRO A 99 -2.06 -6.22 20.30
C PRO A 99 -1.38 -5.12 19.50
N TYR A 100 -0.37 -4.45 20.06
CA TYR A 100 0.40 -3.43 19.34
C TYR A 100 1.05 -3.99 18.06
N ASN A 101 1.75 -5.13 18.16
CA ASN A 101 2.35 -5.78 16.99
C ASN A 101 1.31 -6.21 15.95
N LYS A 102 0.12 -6.66 16.39
CA LYS A 102 -1.00 -6.97 15.47
C LYS A 102 -1.49 -5.73 14.73
N ASP A 103 -1.58 -4.59 15.41
CA ASP A 103 -1.99 -3.33 14.79
C ASP A 103 -0.94 -2.83 13.77
N LEU A 104 0.35 -2.95 14.08
CA LEU A 104 1.43 -2.66 13.13
C LEU A 104 1.34 -3.55 11.88
N GLN A 105 1.11 -4.85 12.07
CA GLN A 105 0.94 -5.80 10.98
C GLN A 105 -0.29 -5.44 10.12
N ARG A 106 -1.42 -5.13 10.75
CA ARG A 106 -2.63 -4.70 10.05
C ARG A 106 -2.41 -3.42 9.25
N CYS A 107 -1.74 -2.44 9.85
CA CYS A 107 -1.38 -1.18 9.18
C CYS A 107 -0.48 -1.44 7.96
N LYS A 108 0.46 -2.38 8.05
CA LYS A 108 1.31 -2.79 6.92
C LYS A 108 0.48 -3.38 5.79
N GLU A 109 -0.42 -4.31 6.12
CA GLU A 109 -1.31 -4.97 5.14
C GLU A 109 -2.25 -3.98 4.46
N ASP A 110 -2.84 -3.04 5.21
CA ASP A 110 -3.73 -2.01 4.69
C ASP A 110 -3.00 -1.05 3.74
N ASN A 111 -1.80 -0.61 4.10
CA ASN A 111 -0.97 0.25 3.23
C ASN A 111 -0.51 -0.50 1.97
N GLN A 112 -0.10 -1.76 2.10
CA GLN A 112 0.27 -2.58 0.96
C GLN A 112 -0.92 -2.79 0.01
N ARG A 113 -2.11 -3.03 0.57
CA ARG A 113 -3.36 -3.18 -0.19
C ARG A 113 -3.71 -1.88 -0.91
N ALA A 114 -3.66 -0.74 -0.22
CA ALA A 114 -3.93 0.57 -0.82
C ALA A 114 -2.97 0.86 -1.98
N HIS A 115 -1.67 0.59 -1.82
CA HIS A 115 -0.69 0.76 -2.89
C HIS A 115 -0.94 -0.20 -4.07
N LYS A 116 -1.17 -1.50 -3.81
CA LYS A 116 -1.49 -2.47 -4.87
C LYS A 116 -2.75 -2.10 -5.65
N GLN A 117 -3.82 -1.72 -4.95
CA GLN A 117 -5.06 -1.25 -5.59
C GLN A 117 -4.82 0.00 -6.44
N TRP A 118 -3.95 0.91 -6.00
CA TRP A 118 -3.57 2.07 -6.78
C TRP A 118 -2.80 1.68 -8.05
N VAL A 119 -1.82 0.76 -7.95
CA VAL A 119 -1.01 0.29 -9.10
C VAL A 119 -1.82 -0.52 -10.09
N SER A 120 -2.65 -1.48 -9.64
CA SER A 120 -3.49 -2.31 -10.51
C SER A 120 -4.61 -1.53 -11.21
N ARG A 121 -4.90 -0.30 -10.76
CA ARG A 121 -5.83 0.62 -11.41
C ARG A 121 -5.18 1.36 -12.59
N ASP A 122 -3.85 1.49 -12.60
CA ASP A 122 -3.09 2.25 -13.61
C ASP A 122 -2.43 1.32 -14.67
N ALA A 123 -2.57 0.00 -14.53
CA ALA A 123 -2.02 -1.03 -15.42
C ALA A 123 -3.08 -1.58 -16.37
#